data_AF-A0A943R720-F1
#
_entry.id   AF-A0A943R720-F1
#
_cell.length_a   1.000
_cell.length_b   1.000
_cell.length_c   1.000
_cell.angle_alpha   90.00
_cell.angle_beta   90.00
_cell.angle_gamma   90.00
#
_symmetry.space_group_name_H-M   'P 1'
#
loop_
_entity.id
_entity.type
_entity.pdbx_description
1 polymer ?
#
loop_
_entity_poly.entity_id
_entity_poly.type
_entity_poly.pdbx_seq_one_letter_code
_entity_poly.pdbx_strand_id
1 'polypeptide(L)'
;MPHAPFEFLDIPYTPGSTLKAVGYKEEGRIIASQEVTTAGEPAQIQLVADYEGVDFVADGSDLIRVYVYVLDQDGNLCPETGNKIQFHTSVYASVGGEEKRVGSNPVNAEAGITTVPCRRFEYGRCTANSRDCIEHAQ
;
A
#
# COMPACT_ATOMS: atom_id res chain seq x y z
N MET A 1 29.74 10.19 -6.35
CA MET A 1 28.27 10.34 -6.36
C MET A 1 27.96 11.80 -6.05
N PRO A 2 27.19 12.52 -6.89
CA PRO A 2 26.95 13.97 -6.72
C PRO A 2 25.97 14.30 -5.59
N HIS A 3 25.19 13.33 -5.11
CA HIS A 3 24.24 13.47 -4.01
C HIS A 3 24.42 12.28 -3.06
N ALA A 4 25.34 12.41 -2.11
CA ALA A 4 25.50 11.39 -1.09
C ALA A 4 24.27 11.37 -0.15
N PRO A 5 23.84 10.19 0.33
CA PRO A 5 22.80 10.11 1.34
C PRO A 5 23.28 10.73 2.65
N PHE A 6 22.33 11.23 3.45
CA PHE A 6 22.58 11.62 4.83
C PHE A 6 22.25 10.42 5.73
N GLU A 7 23.16 10.11 6.65
CA GLU A 7 23.00 9.02 7.61
C GLU A 7 23.05 9.59 9.03
N PHE A 8 22.10 9.17 9.86
CA PHE A 8 22.02 9.53 11.27
C PHE A 8 22.01 8.23 12.08
N LEU A 9 23.03 8.04 12.89
CA LEU A 9 23.20 6.82 13.70
C LEU A 9 22.69 7.04 15.12
N ASP A 10 22.37 5.93 15.79
CA ASP A 10 22.04 5.89 17.22
C ASP A 10 20.86 6.77 17.65
N ILE A 11 19.85 6.90 16.78
CA ILE A 11 18.60 7.60 17.11
C ILE A 11 17.78 6.73 18.08
N PRO A 12 17.49 7.21 19.31
CA PRO A 12 16.75 6.42 20.29
C PRO A 12 15.29 6.25 19.84
N TYR A 13 14.81 5.00 19.84
CA TYR A 13 13.41 4.69 19.54
C TYR A 13 12.52 4.92 20.76
N THR A 14 11.36 5.54 20.53
CA THR A 14 10.28 5.65 21.52
C THR A 14 8.95 5.31 20.84
N PRO A 15 8.14 4.36 21.37
CA PRO A 15 6.83 4.05 20.81
C PRO A 15 5.92 5.28 20.70
N GLY A 16 5.18 5.38 19.60
CA GLY A 16 4.31 6.53 19.31
C GLY A 16 5.04 7.82 18.92
N SER A 17 6.37 7.79 18.76
CA SER A 17 7.13 8.96 18.31
C SER A 17 7.04 9.16 16.80
N THR A 18 7.25 10.41 16.38
CA THR A 18 7.37 10.82 14.97
C THR A 18 8.80 11.21 14.67
N LEU A 19 9.37 10.61 13.63
CA LEU A 19 10.65 10.99 13.06
C LEU A 19 10.41 11.96 11.89
N LYS A 20 11.06 13.13 11.92
CA LYS A 20 10.96 14.15 10.87
C LYS A 20 12.33 14.43 10.25
N ALA A 21 12.44 14.24 8.94
CA ALA A 21 13.56 14.70 8.14
C ALA A 21 13.21 16.04 7.46
N VAL A 22 14.10 17.02 7.53
CA VAL A 22 13.94 18.33 6.87
C VAL A 22 15.13 18.59 5.97
N GLY A 23 14.88 18.75 4.68
CA GLY A 23 15.86 19.06 3.66
C GLY A 23 16.01 20.57 3.47
N TYR A 24 17.24 21.05 3.60
CA TYR A 24 17.60 22.46 3.41
C TYR A 24 18.41 22.65 2.13
N LYS A 25 18.21 23.80 1.47
CA LYS A 25 19.07 24.32 0.40
C LYS A 25 19.95 25.46 0.96
N GLU A 26 20.61 26.17 0.06
CA GLU A 26 21.36 27.40 0.34
C GLU A 26 20.55 28.35 1.22
N GLU A 27 21.27 29.06 2.08
CA GLU A 27 20.72 30.09 2.98
C GLU A 27 19.69 29.55 4.00
N GLY A 28 19.68 28.23 4.27
CA GLY A 28 18.80 27.62 5.25
C GLY A 28 17.34 27.52 4.78
N ARG A 29 17.08 27.62 3.47
CA ARG A 29 15.75 27.45 2.91
C ARG A 29 15.31 25.98 2.97
N ILE A 30 14.20 25.71 3.64
CA ILE A 30 13.55 24.39 3.62
C ILE A 30 12.99 24.12 2.22
N ILE A 31 13.33 22.96 1.64
CA ILE A 31 12.87 22.55 0.30
C ILE A 31 12.15 21.19 0.30
N ALA A 32 12.27 20.41 1.37
CA ALA A 32 11.59 19.14 1.53
C ALA A 32 11.41 18.84 3.02
N SER A 33 10.35 18.13 3.37
CA SER A 33 10.18 17.53 4.68
C SER A 33 9.45 16.21 4.55
N GLN A 34 9.84 15.24 5.35
CA GLN A 34 9.17 13.94 5.43
C GLN A 34 9.04 13.54 6.89
N GLU A 35 7.88 13.02 7.25
CA GLU A 35 7.56 12.54 8.59
C GLU A 35 7.12 11.09 8.52
N VAL A 36 7.53 10.29 9.51
CA VAL A 36 7.05 8.94 9.74
C VAL A 36 6.72 8.83 11.22
N THR A 37 5.50 8.42 11.53
CA THR A 37 5.05 8.15 12.89
C THR A 37 5.04 6.65 13.13
N THR A 38 5.42 6.26 14.35
CA THR A 38 5.32 4.87 14.78
C THR A 38 3.86 4.42 14.69
N ALA A 39 3.58 3.42 13.85
CA ALA A 39 2.23 2.93 13.66
C ALA A 39 1.70 2.20 14.92
N GLY A 40 0.40 2.36 15.17
CA GLY A 40 -0.34 1.58 16.14
C GLY A 40 -0.78 0.22 15.58
N GLU A 41 -1.82 -0.34 16.20
CA GLU A 41 -2.43 -1.59 15.74
C GLU A 41 -3.12 -1.41 14.38
N PRO A 42 -3.04 -2.41 13.47
CA PRO A 42 -3.75 -2.39 12.20
C PRO A 42 -5.25 -2.19 12.38
N ALA A 43 -5.81 -1.23 11.66
CA ALA A 43 -7.24 -0.90 11.74
C ALA A 43 -7.91 -0.88 10.35
N GLN A 44 -7.16 -0.49 9.31
CA GLN A 44 -7.71 -0.16 8.01
C GLN A 44 -6.93 -0.83 6.88
N ILE A 45 -7.64 -1.07 5.77
CA ILE A 45 -7.05 -1.46 4.49
C ILE A 45 -7.35 -0.34 3.50
N GLN A 46 -6.33 0.11 2.78
CA GLN A 46 -6.49 1.07 1.69
C GLN A 46 -6.10 0.41 0.38
N LEU A 47 -6.98 0.53 -0.63
CA LEU A 47 -6.71 0.11 -2.01
C LEU A 47 -6.38 1.33 -2.85
N VAL A 48 -5.24 1.30 -3.54
CA VAL A 48 -4.83 2.34 -4.48
C VAL A 48 -4.55 1.68 -5.83
N ALA A 49 -5.38 2.03 -6.81
CA ALA A 49 -5.20 1.56 -8.18
C ALA A 49 -4.20 2.47 -8.92
N ASP A 50 -3.14 1.86 -9.43
CA ASP A 50 -2.20 2.50 -10.34
C ASP A 50 -2.55 2.13 -11.78
N TYR A 51 -2.96 3.15 -12.51
CA TYR A 51 -3.38 3.09 -13.90
C TYR A 51 -2.23 3.41 -14.87
N GLU A 52 -1.07 3.87 -14.37
CA GLU A 52 0.09 4.31 -15.19
C GLU A 52 -0.28 5.25 -16.36
N GLY A 53 -1.35 6.04 -16.22
CA GLY A 53 -1.84 6.96 -17.24
C GLY A 53 -2.61 6.31 -18.40
N VAL A 54 -3.02 5.04 -18.25
CA VAL A 54 -3.84 4.30 -19.23
C VAL A 54 -5.31 4.35 -18.83
N ASP A 55 -6.19 4.54 -19.82
CA ASP A 55 -7.64 4.39 -19.63
C ASP A 55 -7.96 2.90 -19.41
N PHE A 56 -8.48 2.57 -18.24
CA PHE A 56 -8.76 1.18 -17.87
C PHE A 56 -10.07 0.68 -18.48
N VAL A 57 -9.98 0.04 -19.64
CA VAL A 57 -11.11 -0.47 -20.41
C VAL A 57 -11.50 -1.86 -19.93
N ALA A 58 -12.81 -2.09 -19.85
CA ALA A 58 -13.37 -3.37 -19.44
C ALA A 58 -13.51 -4.34 -20.62
N ASP A 59 -12.43 -4.60 -21.35
CA ASP A 59 -12.42 -5.49 -22.52
C ASP A 59 -11.82 -6.88 -22.22
N GLY A 60 -11.34 -7.09 -21.00
CA GLY A 60 -10.69 -8.33 -20.58
C GLY A 60 -9.21 -8.41 -20.93
N SER A 61 -8.61 -7.40 -21.57
CA SER A 61 -7.19 -7.34 -21.92
C SER A 61 -6.39 -6.58 -20.87
N ASP A 62 -6.97 -5.52 -20.31
CA ASP A 62 -6.27 -4.57 -19.43
C ASP A 62 -5.99 -5.12 -18.02
N LEU A 63 -4.74 -4.89 -17.58
CA LEU A 63 -4.23 -5.26 -16.26
C LEU A 63 -3.74 -4.01 -15.54
N ILE A 64 -4.26 -3.74 -14.35
CA ILE A 64 -3.78 -2.66 -13.48
C ILE A 64 -3.19 -3.23 -12.20
N ARG A 65 -2.31 -2.47 -11.57
CA ARG A 65 -1.77 -2.80 -10.24
C ARG A 65 -2.64 -2.14 -9.19
N VAL A 66 -3.14 -2.93 -8.26
CA VAL A 66 -3.77 -2.40 -7.05
C VAL A 66 -2.80 -2.60 -5.90
N TYR A 67 -2.32 -1.49 -5.36
CA TYR A 67 -1.57 -1.44 -4.11
C TYR A 67 -2.52 -1.56 -2.94
N VAL A 68 -2.13 -2.35 -1.96
CA VAL A 68 -2.87 -2.51 -0.73
C VAL A 68 -2.00 -2.14 0.43
N TYR A 69 -2.48 -1.20 1.22
CA TYR A 69 -1.81 -0.70 2.41
C TYR A 69 -2.60 -1.14 3.64
N VAL A 70 -1.89 -1.66 4.63
CA VAL A 70 -2.42 -1.93 5.96
C VAL A 70 -2.05 -0.75 6.85
N LEU A 71 -3.06 -0.03 7.31
CA LEU A 71 -2.90 1.20 8.06
C LEU A 71 -3.48 1.06 9.47
N ASP A 72 -2.94 1.81 10.42
CA ASP A 72 -3.57 2.02 11.72
C ASP A 72 -4.75 3.00 11.61
N GLN A 73 -5.39 3.30 12.74
CA GLN A 73 -6.56 4.17 12.79
C GLN A 73 -6.25 5.63 12.40
N ASP A 74 -4.98 6.04 12.48
CA ASP A 74 -4.50 7.38 12.16
C ASP A 74 -3.92 7.46 10.72
N GLY A 75 -3.94 6.34 9.98
CA GLY A 75 -3.46 6.26 8.61
C GLY A 75 -1.96 5.98 8.48
N ASN A 76 -1.27 5.59 9.55
CA ASN A 76 0.14 5.20 9.48
C ASN A 76 0.27 3.77 8.95
N LEU A 77 1.24 3.54 8.08
CA LEU A 77 1.53 2.21 7.55
C LEU A 77 2.03 1.28 8.67
N CYS A 78 1.40 0.13 8.84
CA CYS A 78 1.81 -0.86 9.84
C CYS A 78 2.84 -1.85 9.24
N PRO A 79 4.14 -1.75 9.53
CA PRO A 79 5.16 -2.58 8.86
C PRO A 79 5.24 -4.00 9.43
N GLU A 80 4.90 -4.22 10.70
CA GLU A 80 5.07 -5.52 11.36
C GLU A 80 3.92 -6.51 11.08
N THR A 81 3.04 -6.19 10.13
CA THR A 81 1.81 -6.96 9.94
C THR A 81 2.06 -8.22 9.12
N GLY A 82 1.86 -9.38 9.74
CA GLY A 82 1.72 -10.67 9.03
C GLY A 82 0.32 -10.88 8.44
N ASN A 83 -0.42 -9.80 8.15
CA ASN A 83 -1.85 -9.83 7.89
C ASN A 83 -2.14 -10.56 6.57
N LYS A 84 -3.06 -11.53 6.65
CA LYS A 84 -3.61 -12.22 5.47
C LYS A 84 -4.76 -11.41 4.90
N ILE A 85 -4.50 -10.74 3.79
CA ILE A 85 -5.49 -9.95 3.08
C ILE A 85 -6.23 -10.86 2.10
N GLN A 86 -7.54 -10.92 2.25
CA GLN A 86 -8.44 -11.61 1.36
C GLN A 86 -9.16 -10.61 0.46
N PHE A 87 -9.13 -10.88 -0.84
CA PHE A 87 -9.75 -10.03 -1.86
C PHE A 87 -11.08 -10.62 -2.29
N HIS A 88 -12.06 -9.76 -2.54
CA HIS A 88 -13.35 -10.10 -3.10
C HIS A 88 -13.63 -9.20 -4.29
N THR A 89 -13.71 -9.79 -5.47
CA THR A 89 -14.14 -9.10 -6.70
C THR A 89 -15.61 -9.38 -6.95
N SER A 90 -16.39 -8.34 -7.22
CA SER A 90 -17.85 -8.47 -7.45
C SER A 90 -18.21 -8.88 -8.88
N VAL A 91 -17.26 -8.83 -9.81
CA VAL A 91 -17.46 -9.15 -11.24
C VAL A 91 -16.22 -9.87 -11.77
N TYR A 92 -16.34 -10.60 -12.88
CA TYR A 92 -15.29 -11.31 -13.62
C TYR A 92 -13.99 -10.48 -13.68
N ALA A 93 -13.18 -10.62 -12.65
CA ALA A 93 -11.90 -9.95 -12.50
C ALA A 93 -10.99 -10.97 -11.86
N SER A 94 -9.98 -11.37 -12.62
CA SER A 94 -8.96 -12.28 -12.12
C SER A 94 -7.97 -11.47 -11.29
N VAL A 95 -7.95 -11.77 -10.00
CA VAL A 95 -6.84 -11.44 -9.11
C VAL A 95 -5.76 -12.50 -9.35
N GLY A 96 -4.62 -12.12 -9.91
CA GLY A 96 -3.48 -13.04 -10.13
C GLY A 96 -3.21 -13.48 -11.57
N GLY A 97 -3.77 -12.83 -12.59
CA GLY A 97 -3.46 -13.08 -14.00
C GLY A 97 -4.34 -14.12 -14.71
N GLU A 98 -4.10 -14.31 -16.01
CA GLU A 98 -4.79 -15.31 -16.84
C GLU A 98 -4.49 -16.72 -16.34
N GLU A 99 -5.55 -17.51 -16.20
CA GLU A 99 -5.54 -18.85 -15.61
C GLU A 99 -5.43 -18.92 -14.08
N LYS A 100 -6.35 -19.72 -13.55
CA LYS A 100 -6.60 -20.04 -12.14
C LYS A 100 -5.43 -20.82 -11.51
N ARG A 101 -4.20 -20.30 -11.57
CA ARG A 101 -2.96 -20.97 -11.13
C ARG A 101 -2.04 -20.14 -10.24
N VAL A 102 -2.37 -18.89 -9.88
CA VAL A 102 -1.57 -18.13 -8.91
C VAL A 102 -2.36 -17.91 -7.63
N GLY A 103 -1.83 -18.46 -6.52
CA GLY A 103 -2.38 -18.34 -5.17
C GLY A 103 -2.24 -16.94 -4.57
N SER A 104 -2.74 -15.91 -5.25
CA SER A 104 -2.68 -14.50 -4.85
C SER A 104 -3.88 -14.04 -4.02
N ASN A 105 -4.74 -14.96 -3.58
CA ASN A 105 -5.88 -14.64 -2.72
C ASN A 105 -6.24 -15.85 -1.82
N PRO A 106 -6.00 -15.78 -0.51
CA PRO A 106 -5.45 -14.63 0.23
C PRO A 106 -3.95 -14.41 -0.05
N VAL A 107 -3.48 -13.18 0.11
CA VAL A 107 -2.07 -12.77 0.02
C VAL A 107 -1.64 -12.14 1.34
N ASN A 108 -0.37 -12.28 1.69
CA ASN A 108 0.18 -11.62 2.87
C ASN A 108 0.63 -10.19 2.50
N ALA A 109 0.38 -9.23 3.39
CA ALA A 109 1.11 -7.97 3.36
C ALA A 109 2.54 -8.20 3.86
N GLU A 110 3.52 -7.64 3.17
CA GLU A 110 4.91 -7.59 3.61
C GLU A 110 5.26 -6.13 3.88
N ALA A 111 5.80 -5.84 5.07
CA ALA A 111 6.04 -4.46 5.51
C ALA A 111 4.79 -3.55 5.40
N GLY A 112 3.60 -4.12 5.61
CA GLY A 112 2.32 -3.39 5.52
C GLY A 112 1.80 -3.15 4.11
N ILE A 113 2.50 -3.62 3.06
CA ILE A 113 2.12 -3.39 1.67
C ILE A 113 2.04 -4.72 0.92
N THR A 114 1.10 -4.81 -0.03
CA THR A 114 1.15 -5.84 -1.07
C THR A 114 0.61 -5.28 -2.39
N THR A 115 0.79 -6.02 -3.47
CA THR A 115 0.29 -5.63 -4.79
C THR A 115 -0.45 -6.78 -5.41
N VAL A 116 -1.63 -6.47 -5.93
CA VAL A 116 -2.48 -7.45 -6.60
C VAL A 116 -2.77 -6.97 -8.01
N PRO A 117 -2.41 -7.77 -9.04
CA PRO A 117 -2.81 -7.46 -10.41
C PRO A 117 -4.32 -7.71 -10.54
N CYS A 118 -5.04 -6.67 -10.97
CA CYS A 118 -6.47 -6.74 -11.22
C CYS A 118 -6.70 -6.62 -12.73
N ARG A 119 -7.29 -7.67 -13.30
CA ARG A 119 -7.75 -7.64 -14.69
C ARG A 119 -9.23 -7.34 -14.76
N ARG A 120 -9.66 -6.47 -15.67
CA ARG A 120 -11.08 -6.11 -15.79
C ARG A 120 -11.69 -6.69 -17.07
N PHE A 121 -12.68 -7.55 -16.91
CA PHE A 121 -13.48 -8.08 -18.02
C PHE A 121 -14.82 -7.34 -18.19
N GLU A 122 -15.36 -6.73 -17.13
CA GLU A 122 -16.60 -5.92 -17.13
C GLU A 122 -16.58 -4.80 -16.05
N TYR A 123 -17.57 -3.91 -16.04
CA TYR A 123 -17.73 -2.90 -14.97
C TYR A 123 -18.09 -3.59 -13.64
N GLY A 124 -17.20 -3.48 -12.64
CA GLY A 124 -17.40 -4.08 -11.33
C GLY A 124 -16.55 -3.42 -10.24
N ARG A 125 -16.80 -3.80 -8.99
CA ARG A 125 -16.09 -3.31 -7.80
C ARG A 125 -15.12 -4.37 -7.27
N CYS A 126 -13.88 -3.96 -6.95
CA CYS A 126 -12.93 -4.77 -6.20
C CYS A 126 -13.00 -4.34 -4.73
N THR A 127 -13.06 -5.29 -3.80
CA THR A 127 -13.07 -5.03 -2.36
C THR A 127 -12.05 -5.93 -1.69
N ALA A 128 -11.51 -5.51 -0.55
CA ALA A 128 -10.57 -6.31 0.23
C ALA A 128 -10.92 -6.26 1.71
N ASN A 129 -10.66 -7.37 2.40
CA ASN A 129 -10.85 -7.51 3.83
C ASN A 129 -9.72 -8.36 4.43
N SER A 130 -9.37 -8.11 5.68
CA SER A 130 -8.47 -8.96 6.47
C SER A 130 -9.25 -9.46 7.68
N ARG A 131 -8.85 -10.60 8.25
CA ARG A 131 -9.39 -11.03 9.55
C ARG A 131 -8.94 -10.11 10.69
N ASP A 132 -7.81 -9.43 10.49
CA ASP A 132 -7.16 -8.58 11.48
C ASP A 132 -7.51 -7.09 11.30
N CYS A 133 -8.26 -6.73 10.24
CA CYS A 133 -8.71 -5.35 9.98
C CYS A 133 -10.23 -5.34 9.75
N ILE A 134 -10.96 -4.58 10.56
CA ILE A 134 -12.43 -4.64 10.65
C ILE A 134 -13.10 -3.78 9.56
N GLU A 135 -12.40 -2.80 8.98
CA GLU A 135 -12.96 -1.91 7.96
C GLU A 135 -12.73 -2.42 6.53
N HIS A 136 -13.83 -2.51 5.77
CA HIS A 136 -13.83 -2.97 4.38
C HIS A 136 -13.34 -1.86 3.45
N ALA A 137 -12.30 -2.12 2.67
CA ALA A 137 -11.84 -1.22 1.62
C ALA A 137 -12.70 -1.41 0.36
N GLN A 138 -13.15 -0.30 -0.24
CA GLN A 138 -13.98 -0.26 -1.46
C GLN A 138 -13.22 0.31 -2.65
#